data_AF-A0A8R1E429-F1
#
_entry.id   AF-A0A8R1E429-F1
#
_cell.length_a   1.000
_cell.length_b   1.000
_cell.length_c   1.000
_cell.angle_alpha   90.00
_cell.angle_beta   90.00
_cell.angle_gamma   90.00
#
_symmetry.space_group_name_H-M   'P 1'
#
loop_
_entity.id
_entity.type
_entity.pdbx_description
1 polymer ?
#
loop_
_entity_poly.entity_id
_entity_poly.type
_entity_poly.pdbx_seq_one_letter_code
_entity_poly.pdbx_strand_id
1 'polypeptide(L)'
;MCVRIDPPQTNATTLDDRLVKFWHIQPSTTVSPTIKRKEERDKAYGYTGVKDRIALRAKAMENIIFAVDALTEEQKWKISYNKSDFIVKCSFNGRECNVKHDFVEYLDPTYGACFTYGQKLGNITNERSGPAYGLRLEVFVNVTEYLPTTEAAGVRLTVHATDEQPFPDTLGFSAPTGFVSSFGIKLKSMVRLPAPYGDCVKEGKTEDFIYTKKAYNTEGCQRSCIQKHLSATCGCGDPRFPPYRESKNCPVDDPYKRECIKSEMHVATRDSKKLGCSCKQPCNQDVYSVSYSASRWPAIAGDLSGCPLGMSAHHCLGYKREQGSMIEVYFEQLNYESLLESEAYGWSNLLSDFGGQLGLWMGVSVITIGEVACFIFEMFISIFSAKRVKRRPARKSFSSSLRCSTDYNLNKDGFNLDN
;
A
#
# COMPACT_ATOMS: atom_id res chain seq x y z
N MET A 1 -113.82 -24.34 16.28
CA MET A 1 -113.86 -25.76 15.85
C MET A 1 -112.43 -26.28 15.90
N CYS A 2 -112.15 -27.30 16.70
CA CYS A 2 -110.81 -27.88 16.89
C CYS A 2 -110.28 -28.50 15.59
N VAL A 3 -108.96 -28.39 15.32
CA VAL A 3 -108.14 -29.49 14.77
C VAL A 3 -106.68 -29.29 15.23
N ARG A 4 -106.08 -30.38 15.72
CA ARG A 4 -104.67 -30.57 16.07
C ARG A 4 -103.99 -31.26 14.87
N ILE A 5 -102.77 -30.88 14.49
CA ILE A 5 -101.73 -31.72 13.85
C ILE A 5 -100.36 -31.04 14.07
N ASP A 6 -99.34 -31.89 14.20
CA ASP A 6 -98.01 -31.76 14.82
C ASP A 6 -97.02 -30.69 14.27
N PRO A 7 -95.96 -30.33 15.03
CA PRO A 7 -95.04 -29.26 14.65
C PRO A 7 -94.07 -29.68 13.51
N PRO A 8 -93.76 -28.77 12.56
CA PRO A 8 -92.70 -28.99 11.58
C PRO A 8 -91.32 -28.68 12.18
N GLN A 9 -90.32 -29.45 11.75
CA GLN A 9 -88.92 -29.31 12.13
C GLN A 9 -88.36 -27.94 11.77
N THR A 10 -87.91 -27.19 12.77
CA THR A 10 -87.10 -25.99 12.59
C THR A 10 -85.65 -26.38 12.35
N ASN A 11 -85.17 -26.18 11.12
CA ASN A 11 -83.73 -26.11 10.81
C ASN A 11 -83.13 -24.92 11.55
N ALA A 12 -82.61 -25.16 12.75
CA ALA A 12 -81.80 -24.21 13.48
C ALA A 12 -80.38 -24.24 12.90
N THR A 13 -80.05 -23.29 12.02
CA THR A 13 -78.66 -22.91 11.77
C THR A 13 -78.12 -22.32 13.06
N THR A 14 -77.31 -23.12 13.76
CA THR A 14 -76.74 -22.78 15.06
C THR A 14 -75.73 -21.65 14.93
N LEU A 15 -75.68 -20.79 15.96
CA LEU A 15 -74.77 -19.65 16.12
C LEU A 15 -73.26 -20.02 16.10
N ASP A 16 -72.93 -21.32 16.01
CA ASP A 16 -71.57 -21.86 15.99
C ASP A 16 -70.81 -21.58 14.67
N ASP A 17 -71.51 -21.22 13.60
CA ASP A 17 -70.88 -20.94 12.29
C ASP A 17 -70.38 -19.49 12.12
N ARG A 18 -70.60 -18.61 13.12
CA ARG A 18 -70.12 -17.21 13.08
C ARG A 18 -69.03 -16.87 14.12
N LEU A 19 -68.58 -17.84 14.90
CA LEU A 19 -67.46 -17.68 15.83
C LEU A 19 -66.22 -18.37 15.26
N VAL A 20 -65.21 -17.58 14.87
CA VAL A 20 -63.88 -18.10 14.54
C VAL A 20 -63.33 -18.78 15.80
N LYS A 21 -63.37 -20.12 15.83
CA LYS A 21 -62.84 -20.92 16.95
C LYS A 21 -61.34 -20.65 17.05
N PHE A 22 -60.81 -20.43 18.25
CA PHE A 22 -59.42 -20.00 18.44
C PHE A 22 -58.36 -20.96 17.85
N TRP A 23 -58.73 -22.22 17.63
CA TRP A 23 -57.92 -23.23 16.96
C TRP A 23 -57.78 -23.05 15.45
N HIS A 24 -58.57 -22.17 14.82
CA HIS A 24 -58.42 -21.76 13.42
C HIS A 24 -57.38 -20.65 13.22
N ILE A 25 -56.83 -20.09 14.30
CA ILE A 25 -55.66 -19.21 14.23
C ILE A 25 -54.45 -20.12 14.07
N GLN A 26 -53.95 -20.27 12.84
CA GLN A 26 -52.68 -20.92 12.62
C GLN A 26 -51.62 -20.20 13.47
N PRO A 27 -50.85 -20.89 14.32
CA PRO A 27 -49.71 -20.26 14.95
C PRO A 27 -48.80 -19.77 13.84
N SER A 28 -48.51 -18.47 13.82
CA SER A 28 -47.49 -17.91 12.94
C SER A 28 -46.19 -18.67 13.19
N THR A 29 -45.87 -19.63 12.32
CA THR A 29 -44.57 -20.33 12.28
C THR A 29 -43.44 -19.40 11.84
N THR A 30 -43.76 -18.16 11.46
CA THR A 30 -42.77 -17.13 11.24
C THR A 30 -42.27 -16.61 12.59
N VAL A 31 -41.06 -17.04 12.96
CA VAL A 31 -40.25 -16.46 14.05
C VAL A 31 -40.30 -14.94 13.96
N SER A 32 -40.52 -14.26 15.10
CA SER A 32 -40.60 -12.80 15.18
C SER A 32 -39.40 -12.16 14.47
N PRO A 33 -39.59 -11.08 13.68
CA PRO A 33 -38.52 -10.41 12.94
C PRO A 33 -37.34 -9.98 13.83
N THR A 34 -37.60 -9.67 15.10
CA THR A 34 -36.56 -9.34 16.09
C THR A 34 -35.68 -10.52 16.45
N ILE A 35 -36.26 -11.73 16.55
CA ILE A 35 -35.53 -12.95 16.88
C ILE A 35 -34.69 -13.39 15.66
N LYS A 36 -35.26 -13.34 14.45
CA LYS A 36 -34.51 -13.62 13.21
C LYS A 36 -33.30 -12.71 13.04
N ARG A 37 -33.46 -11.40 13.27
CA ARG A 37 -32.34 -10.44 13.18
C ARG A 37 -31.25 -10.72 14.21
N LYS A 38 -31.61 -11.18 15.41
CA LYS A 38 -30.63 -11.57 16.43
C LYS A 38 -29.85 -12.83 16.02
N GLU A 39 -30.54 -13.84 15.50
CA GLU A 39 -29.90 -15.07 15.01
C GLU A 39 -28.97 -14.80 13.80
N GLU A 40 -29.38 -13.93 12.87
CA GLU A 40 -28.55 -13.51 11.72
C GLU A 40 -27.30 -12.76 12.17
N ARG A 41 -27.44 -11.87 13.16
CA ARG A 41 -26.32 -11.14 13.77
C ARG A 41 -25.34 -12.07 14.48
N ASP A 42 -25.84 -13.05 15.24
CA ASP A 42 -25.00 -14.04 15.92
C ASP A 42 -24.24 -14.94 14.90
N LYS A 43 -24.88 -15.24 13.76
CA LYS A 43 -24.22 -15.92 12.62
C LYS A 43 -23.15 -15.04 11.98
N ALA A 44 -23.42 -13.76 11.75
CA ALA A 44 -22.49 -12.81 11.15
C ALA A 44 -21.22 -12.61 11.99
N TYR A 45 -21.36 -12.66 13.32
CA TYR A 45 -20.23 -12.62 14.25
C TYR A 45 -19.41 -13.91 14.29
N GLY A 46 -20.01 -15.06 13.93
CA GLY A 46 -19.30 -16.31 13.76
C GLY A 46 -18.71 -16.89 15.04
N TYR A 47 -19.25 -16.56 16.22
CA TYR A 47 -18.79 -17.13 17.50
C TYR A 47 -19.22 -18.59 17.71
N THR A 48 -20.18 -19.08 16.91
CA THR A 48 -20.71 -20.44 17.01
C THR A 48 -19.61 -21.48 16.77
N GLY A 49 -19.44 -22.40 17.73
CA GLY A 49 -18.47 -23.51 17.63
C GLY A 49 -17.01 -23.15 17.94
N VAL A 50 -16.68 -21.90 18.28
CA VAL A 50 -15.31 -21.49 18.64
C VAL A 50 -15.12 -21.58 20.15
N LYS A 51 -14.23 -22.47 20.60
CA LYS A 51 -13.91 -22.65 22.03
C LYS A 51 -12.56 -22.06 22.43
N ASP A 52 -11.63 -21.93 21.48
CA ASP A 52 -10.30 -21.40 21.74
C ASP A 52 -10.35 -19.89 22.01
N ARG A 53 -9.71 -19.46 23.10
CA ARG A 53 -9.66 -18.06 23.53
C ARG A 53 -8.90 -17.19 22.53
N ILE A 54 -7.87 -17.73 21.88
CA ILE A 54 -7.08 -17.00 20.88
C ILE A 54 -7.95 -16.75 19.65
N ALA A 55 -8.58 -17.80 19.11
CA ALA A 55 -9.51 -17.67 17.99
C ALA A 55 -10.71 -16.75 18.30
N LEU A 56 -11.26 -16.80 19.53
CA LEU A 56 -12.34 -15.90 19.96
C LEU A 56 -11.90 -14.42 19.94
N ARG A 57 -10.69 -14.13 20.45
CA ARG A 57 -10.13 -12.76 20.43
C ARG A 57 -9.92 -12.25 19.01
N ALA A 58 -9.34 -13.07 18.12
CA ALA A 58 -9.15 -12.71 16.73
C ALA A 58 -10.46 -12.37 16.02
N LYS A 59 -11.52 -13.18 16.24
CA LYS A 59 -12.86 -12.90 15.71
C LYS A 59 -13.48 -11.65 16.32
N ALA A 60 -13.32 -11.43 17.62
CA ALA A 60 -13.82 -10.23 18.27
C ALA A 60 -13.15 -8.97 17.72
N MET A 61 -11.83 -8.99 17.55
CA MET A 61 -11.07 -7.90 16.95
C MET A 61 -11.54 -7.61 15.51
N GLU A 62 -11.75 -8.65 14.70
CA GLU A 62 -12.32 -8.48 13.36
C GLU A 62 -13.70 -7.83 13.41
N ASN A 63 -14.62 -8.34 14.24
CA ASN A 63 -15.97 -7.80 14.34
C ASN A 63 -15.97 -6.33 14.80
N ILE A 64 -15.00 -5.92 15.64
CA ILE A 64 -14.80 -4.52 16.05
C ILE A 64 -14.44 -3.65 14.84
N ILE A 65 -13.53 -4.10 13.97
CA ILE A 65 -13.13 -3.33 12.77
C ILE A 65 -14.35 -3.05 11.88
N PHE A 66 -15.18 -4.06 11.62
CA PHE A 66 -16.42 -3.88 10.86
C PHE A 66 -17.38 -2.92 11.57
N ALA A 67 -17.48 -2.97 12.90
CA ALA A 67 -18.38 -2.13 13.68
C ALA A 67 -17.94 -0.66 13.71
N VAL A 68 -16.63 -0.44 13.82
CA VAL A 68 -16.04 0.91 13.75
C VAL A 68 -16.23 1.49 12.36
N ASP A 69 -16.10 0.69 11.30
CA ASP A 69 -16.26 1.16 9.92
C ASP A 69 -17.63 1.78 9.65
N ALA A 70 -18.69 1.24 10.25
CA ALA A 70 -20.06 1.75 10.16
C ALA A 70 -20.28 3.12 10.83
N LEU A 71 -19.33 3.61 11.62
CA LEU A 71 -19.38 4.92 12.26
C LEU A 71 -19.00 6.05 11.28
N THR A 72 -19.43 7.28 11.58
CA THR A 72 -18.97 8.45 10.83
C THR A 72 -17.52 8.79 11.17
N GLU A 73 -16.82 9.50 10.27
CA GLU A 73 -15.42 9.88 10.49
C GLU A 73 -15.23 10.68 11.81
N GLU A 74 -16.15 11.60 12.12
CA GLU A 74 -16.12 12.34 13.39
C GLU A 74 -16.26 11.44 14.62
N GLN A 75 -17.09 10.41 14.54
CA GLN A 75 -17.24 9.43 15.62
C GLN A 75 -15.97 8.60 15.78
N LYS A 76 -15.32 8.21 14.67
CA LYS A 76 -14.04 7.48 14.69
C LYS A 76 -12.95 8.31 15.38
N TRP A 77 -12.87 9.61 15.13
CA TRP A 77 -11.93 10.50 15.81
C TRP A 77 -12.21 10.65 17.31
N LYS A 78 -13.49 10.74 17.70
CA LYS A 78 -13.88 10.89 19.12
C LYS A 78 -13.52 9.68 19.99
N ILE A 79 -13.50 8.48 19.42
CA ILE A 79 -13.15 7.25 20.14
C ILE A 79 -11.65 6.90 20.06
N SER A 80 -10.89 7.64 19.24
CA SER A 80 -9.47 7.39 19.03
C SER A 80 -8.60 8.24 19.95
N TYR A 81 -7.32 7.86 20.05
CA TYR A 81 -6.33 8.65 20.79
C TYR A 81 -6.19 10.06 20.23
N ASN A 82 -6.10 11.03 21.11
CA ASN A 82 -5.71 12.38 20.76
C ASN A 82 -4.17 12.49 20.74
N LYS A 83 -3.67 13.36 19.87
CA LYS A 83 -2.23 13.53 19.64
C LYS A 83 -1.47 13.97 20.88
N SER A 84 -2.02 14.91 21.64
CA SER A 84 -1.36 15.49 22.82
C SER A 84 -1.37 14.55 24.03
N ASP A 85 -2.31 13.60 24.05
CA ASP A 85 -2.42 12.61 25.12
C ASP A 85 -1.47 11.43 24.86
N PHE A 86 -1.28 11.10 23.58
CA PHE A 86 -0.40 10.01 23.14
C PHE A 86 1.08 10.41 23.09
N ILE A 87 1.41 11.60 22.56
CA ILE A 87 2.79 12.10 22.43
C ILE A 87 3.03 13.16 23.51
N VAL A 88 3.73 12.77 24.58
CA VAL A 88 3.96 13.64 25.75
C VAL A 88 5.14 14.57 25.52
N LYS A 89 6.26 14.03 25.03
CA LYS A 89 7.46 14.81 24.70
C LYS A 89 7.99 14.43 23.34
N CYS A 90 8.58 15.40 22.65
CA CYS A 90 9.16 15.21 21.34
C CYS A 90 10.42 16.06 21.16
N SER A 91 11.46 15.45 20.60
CA SER A 91 12.69 16.13 20.23
C SER A 91 13.21 15.65 18.89
N PHE A 92 13.75 16.56 18.09
CA PHE A 92 14.41 16.28 16.82
C PHE A 92 15.65 17.18 16.68
N ASN A 93 16.80 16.65 16.24
CA ASN A 93 18.09 17.36 16.23
C ASN A 93 18.41 18.06 17.58
N GLY A 94 18.04 17.44 18.71
CA GLY A 94 18.24 18.00 20.05
C GLY A 94 17.37 19.22 20.40
N ARG A 95 16.41 19.60 19.56
CA ARG A 95 15.45 20.69 19.80
C ARG A 95 14.06 20.11 20.09
N GLU A 96 13.27 20.82 20.88
CA GLU A 96 11.88 20.45 21.15
C GLU A 96 11.03 20.61 19.88
N CYS A 97 10.20 19.62 19.58
CA CYS A 97 9.32 19.66 18.41
C CYS A 97 7.90 20.12 18.77
N ASN A 98 7.18 20.69 17.80
CA ASN A 98 5.80 21.10 18.02
C ASN A 98 4.84 19.96 17.69
N VAL A 99 4.39 19.24 18.72
CA VAL A 99 3.49 18.09 18.57
C VAL A 99 2.25 18.44 17.71
N LYS A 100 1.67 19.63 17.86
CA LYS A 100 0.43 19.98 17.14
C LYS A 100 0.64 20.17 15.64
N HIS A 101 1.73 20.81 15.23
CA HIS A 101 1.98 21.18 13.84
C HIS A 101 2.88 20.19 13.09
N ASP A 102 3.79 19.51 13.80
CA ASP A 102 4.83 18.70 13.17
C ASP A 102 4.35 17.29 12.79
N PHE A 103 3.22 16.87 13.36
CA PHE A 103 2.61 15.56 13.10
C PHE A 103 1.30 15.70 12.33
N VAL A 104 1.19 14.91 11.27
CA VAL A 104 -0.03 14.70 10.50
C VAL A 104 -0.78 13.50 11.06
N GLU A 105 -2.09 13.66 11.22
CA GLU A 105 -2.97 12.64 11.75
C GLU A 105 -3.63 11.90 10.59
N TYR A 106 -3.69 10.57 10.67
CA TYR A 106 -4.50 9.76 9.76
C TYR A 106 -5.15 8.62 10.53
N LEU A 107 -6.29 8.14 10.05
CA LEU A 107 -7.02 7.05 10.68
C LEU A 107 -6.71 5.73 9.98
N ASP A 108 -6.14 4.79 10.71
CA ASP A 108 -5.96 3.41 10.29
C ASP A 108 -7.16 2.55 10.75
N PRO A 109 -7.79 1.75 9.87
CA PRO A 109 -8.93 0.91 10.25
C PRO A 109 -8.61 -0.15 11.32
N THR A 110 -7.34 -0.55 11.45
CA THR A 110 -6.90 -1.59 12.39
C THR A 110 -6.40 -0.99 13.70
N TYR A 111 -5.65 0.12 13.62
CA TYR A 111 -4.98 0.72 14.79
C TYR A 111 -5.59 2.02 15.30
N GLY A 112 -6.57 2.60 14.59
CA GLY A 112 -7.19 3.88 14.96
C GLY A 112 -6.33 5.07 14.55
N ALA A 113 -6.29 6.12 15.38
CA ALA A 113 -5.52 7.33 15.08
C ALA A 113 -4.01 7.05 15.07
N CYS A 114 -3.37 7.35 13.94
CA CYS A 114 -1.94 7.27 13.73
C CYS A 114 -1.35 8.66 13.46
N PHE A 115 -0.10 8.87 13.87
CA PHE A 115 0.58 10.16 13.80
C PHE A 115 1.89 10.03 13.01
N THR A 116 2.01 10.77 11.92
CA THR A 116 3.19 10.78 11.05
C THR A 116 3.96 12.09 11.21
N TYR A 117 5.22 12.00 11.63
CA TYR A 117 6.12 13.15 11.76
C TYR A 117 6.65 13.61 10.40
N GLY A 118 6.82 14.93 10.21
CA GLY A 118 7.64 15.49 9.13
C GLY A 118 6.98 15.59 7.75
N GLN A 119 5.77 15.06 7.55
CA GLN A 119 5.11 15.06 6.23
C GLN A 119 4.73 16.45 5.71
N LYS A 120 4.48 17.43 6.59
CA LYS A 120 4.13 18.82 6.21
C LYS A 120 5.30 19.81 6.32
N LEU A 121 6.45 19.39 6.86
CA LEU A 121 7.57 20.28 7.16
C LEU A 121 8.57 20.42 6.00
N GLY A 122 8.30 19.76 4.87
CA GLY A 122 9.22 19.73 3.73
C GLY A 122 10.48 18.92 4.05
N ASN A 123 11.62 19.34 3.49
CA ASN A 123 12.89 18.62 3.64
C ASN A 123 13.54 18.92 4.99
N ILE A 124 13.15 18.17 6.03
CA ILE A 124 13.88 18.12 7.29
C ILE A 124 15.12 17.23 7.10
N THR A 125 16.29 17.71 7.52
CA THR A 125 17.55 16.96 7.44
C THR A 125 18.13 16.73 8.84
N ASN A 126 18.84 15.60 9.00
CA ASN A 126 19.57 15.31 10.23
C ASN A 126 20.95 15.97 10.17
N GLU A 127 21.34 16.64 11.25
CA GLU A 127 22.66 17.30 11.32
C GLU A 127 23.80 16.27 11.47
N ARG A 128 23.54 15.17 12.19
CA ARG A 128 24.52 14.12 12.48
C ARG A 128 23.84 12.75 12.62
N SER A 129 24.62 11.68 12.48
CA SER A 129 24.18 10.33 12.84
C SER A 129 24.04 10.16 14.36
N GLY A 130 23.16 9.24 14.76
CA GLY A 130 23.02 8.78 16.13
C GLY A 130 21.76 9.27 16.86
N PRO A 131 21.43 8.65 18.02
CA PRO A 131 20.14 8.86 18.69
C PRO A 131 19.86 10.29 19.14
N ALA A 132 20.90 11.05 19.49
CA ALA A 132 20.77 12.42 19.98
C ALA A 132 20.29 13.42 18.91
N TYR A 133 20.56 13.13 17.64
CA TYR A 133 20.20 13.98 16.50
C TYR A 133 18.98 13.46 15.73
N GLY A 134 18.53 12.23 16.03
CA GLY A 134 17.31 11.68 15.46
C GLY A 134 16.03 12.21 16.10
N LEU A 135 14.92 11.54 15.77
CA LEU A 135 13.61 11.76 16.38
C LEU A 135 13.53 10.97 17.69
N ARG A 136 13.24 11.67 18.79
CA ARG A 136 13.05 11.09 20.11
C ARG A 136 11.68 11.44 20.65
N LEU A 137 10.90 10.43 21.02
CA LEU A 137 9.53 10.57 21.47
C LEU A 137 9.36 9.90 22.84
N GLU A 138 8.68 10.59 23.74
CA GLU A 138 8.08 9.99 24.93
C GLU A 138 6.59 9.82 24.65
N VAL A 139 6.18 8.56 24.51
CA VAL A 139 4.79 8.20 24.22
C VAL A 139 4.15 7.58 25.45
N PHE A 140 2.88 7.89 25.64
CA PHE A 140 2.09 7.41 26.75
C PHE A 140 0.88 6.63 26.24
N VAL A 141 0.78 5.38 26.67
CA VAL A 141 -0.33 4.49 26.37
C VAL A 141 -1.09 4.18 27.64
N ASN A 142 -2.37 4.54 27.66
CA ASN A 142 -3.21 4.25 28.81
C ASN A 142 -3.68 2.79 28.77
N VAL A 143 -2.90 1.87 29.35
CA VAL A 143 -3.20 0.43 29.33
C VAL A 143 -4.55 0.09 29.95
N THR A 144 -5.08 0.91 30.87
CA THR A 144 -6.41 0.67 31.46
C THR A 144 -7.57 0.92 30.50
N GLU A 145 -7.34 1.69 29.43
CA GLU A 145 -8.32 1.96 28.37
C GLU A 145 -8.27 0.94 27.23
N TYR A 146 -7.35 -0.03 27.31
CA TYR A 146 -7.20 -1.02 26.26
C TYR A 146 -8.42 -1.94 26.18
N LEU A 147 -8.79 -2.28 24.95
CA LEU A 147 -9.79 -3.30 24.70
C LEU A 147 -9.27 -4.66 25.19
N PRO A 148 -10.11 -5.53 25.79
CA PRO A 148 -9.71 -6.89 26.19
C PRO A 148 -9.22 -7.78 25.04
N THR A 149 -9.43 -7.36 23.80
CA THR A 149 -8.94 -7.99 22.57
C THR A 149 -7.49 -7.63 22.25
N THR A 150 -6.94 -6.56 22.81
CA THR A 150 -5.56 -6.13 22.58
C THR A 150 -4.58 -7.06 23.30
N GLU A 151 -3.66 -7.67 22.55
CA GLU A 151 -2.76 -8.71 23.09
C GLU A 151 -1.50 -8.14 23.75
N ALA A 152 -0.94 -7.05 23.21
CA ALA A 152 0.32 -6.49 23.64
C ALA A 152 0.21 -4.99 23.93
N ALA A 153 0.86 -4.55 25.02
CA ALA A 153 1.00 -3.14 25.36
C ALA A 153 2.24 -2.54 24.70
N GLY A 154 2.05 -1.40 24.03
CA GLY A 154 3.13 -0.72 23.32
C GLY A 154 2.62 0.11 22.15
N VAL A 155 3.56 0.52 21.31
CA VAL A 155 3.32 1.35 20.13
C VAL A 155 3.80 0.64 18.88
N ARG A 156 3.04 0.77 17.79
CA ARG A 156 3.46 0.34 16.45
C ARG A 156 4.11 1.51 15.72
N LEU A 157 5.33 1.28 15.21
CA LEU A 157 6.13 2.27 14.48
C LEU A 157 6.39 1.77 13.06
N THR A 158 6.14 2.62 12.06
CA THR A 158 6.55 2.39 10.67
C THR A 158 7.45 3.52 10.19
N VAL A 159 8.48 3.15 9.43
CA VAL A 159 9.35 4.11 8.73
C VAL A 159 9.09 3.96 7.25
N HIS A 160 8.73 5.04 6.57
CA HIS A 160 8.33 5.04 5.16
C HIS A 160 8.72 6.36 4.50
N ALA A 161 8.71 6.39 3.16
CA ALA A 161 8.94 7.63 2.41
C ALA A 161 7.76 8.60 2.57
N THR A 162 8.01 9.91 2.40
CA THR A 162 7.04 10.97 2.73
C THR A 162 5.72 10.89 1.96
N ASP A 163 5.78 10.42 0.71
CA ASP A 163 4.67 10.27 -0.24
C ASP A 163 4.06 8.86 -0.26
N GLU A 164 4.65 7.92 0.47
CA GLU A 164 4.20 6.55 0.59
C GLU A 164 3.03 6.40 1.58
N GLN A 165 2.19 5.39 1.38
CA GLN A 165 1.18 4.98 2.35
C GLN A 165 1.84 4.13 3.45
N PRO A 166 1.74 4.50 4.73
CA PRO A 166 2.17 3.63 5.82
C PRO A 166 1.27 2.39 5.93
N PHE A 167 1.89 1.23 6.13
CA PHE A 167 1.24 -0.06 6.40
C PHE A 167 1.73 -0.65 7.74
N PRO A 168 1.19 -0.20 8.89
CA PRO A 168 1.64 -0.62 10.22
C PRO A 168 1.35 -2.08 10.57
N ASP A 169 0.43 -2.70 9.87
CA ASP A 169 0.11 -4.12 10.00
C ASP A 169 1.17 -5.05 9.40
N THR A 170 1.75 -4.68 8.24
CA THR A 170 2.76 -5.50 7.54
C THR A 170 4.19 -5.04 7.79
N LEU A 171 4.44 -3.73 7.81
CA LEU A 171 5.79 -3.13 7.90
C LEU A 171 6.07 -2.49 9.28
N GLY A 172 5.18 -2.66 10.25
CA GLY A 172 5.28 -2.02 11.57
C GLY A 172 6.14 -2.79 12.57
N PHE A 173 7.05 -2.09 13.22
CA PHE A 173 7.83 -2.55 14.36
C PHE A 173 7.09 -2.28 15.68
N SER A 174 7.32 -3.11 16.69
CA SER A 174 6.69 -2.95 18.01
C SER A 174 7.67 -2.33 19.01
N ALA A 175 7.27 -1.24 19.65
CA ALA A 175 7.97 -0.60 20.76
C ALA A 175 7.21 -0.89 22.07
N PRO A 176 7.73 -1.76 22.96
CA PRO A 176 7.05 -2.10 24.21
C PRO A 176 7.08 -0.94 25.22
N THR A 177 6.15 -0.96 26.18
CA THR A 177 6.18 -0.03 27.32
C THR A 177 7.28 -0.39 28.32
N GLY A 178 7.83 0.62 29.00
CA GLY A 178 8.90 0.47 29.99
C GLY A 178 10.30 0.28 29.40
N PHE A 179 10.47 0.57 28.11
CA PHE A 179 11.75 0.50 27.41
C PHE A 179 12.02 1.78 26.61
N VAL A 180 13.30 2.11 26.44
CA VAL A 180 13.79 2.92 25.32
C VAL A 180 13.96 1.97 24.14
N SER A 181 13.13 2.13 23.12
CA SER A 181 13.18 1.41 21.86
C SER A 181 13.93 2.26 20.84
N SER A 182 15.11 1.81 20.46
CA SER A 182 16.03 2.53 19.58
C SER A 182 16.06 1.85 18.22
N PHE A 183 15.56 2.55 17.21
CA PHE A 183 15.44 2.14 15.81
C PHE A 183 16.49 2.87 14.97
N GLY A 184 17.56 2.16 14.62
CA GLY A 184 18.58 2.63 13.69
C GLY A 184 18.10 2.43 12.25
N ILE A 185 18.04 3.49 11.45
CA ILE A 185 17.57 3.43 10.05
C ILE A 185 18.73 3.61 9.06
N LYS A 186 18.63 2.92 7.93
CA LYS A 186 19.52 3.00 6.77
C LYS A 186 18.69 3.10 5.50
N LEU A 187 18.94 4.13 4.70
CA LEU A 187 18.25 4.38 3.44
C LEU A 187 18.91 3.58 2.30
N LYS A 188 18.09 2.84 1.56
CA LYS A 188 18.47 2.17 0.31
C LYS A 188 17.60 2.69 -0.82
N SER A 189 18.19 3.40 -1.78
CA SER A 189 17.48 3.90 -2.96
C SER A 189 17.70 2.95 -4.12
N MET A 190 16.61 2.39 -4.65
CA MET A 190 16.60 1.43 -5.74
C MET A 190 16.03 2.08 -7.00
N VAL A 191 16.81 2.08 -8.08
CA VAL A 191 16.39 2.51 -9.42
C VAL A 191 16.52 1.33 -10.37
N ARG A 192 15.38 0.86 -10.87
CA ARG A 192 15.24 -0.28 -11.77
C ARG A 192 15.01 0.16 -13.20
N LEU A 193 15.45 -0.65 -14.15
CA LEU A 193 15.21 -0.38 -15.56
C LEU A 193 13.79 -0.80 -15.98
N PRO A 194 13.10 0.03 -16.77
CA PRO A 194 11.82 -0.33 -17.36
C PRO A 194 11.99 -1.36 -18.50
N ALA A 195 10.86 -1.82 -19.04
CA ALA A 195 10.85 -2.59 -20.28
C ALA A 195 11.57 -1.82 -21.39
N PRO A 196 12.42 -2.46 -22.21
CA PRO A 196 12.59 -3.91 -22.41
C PRO A 196 13.61 -4.61 -21.47
N TYR A 197 14.35 -3.89 -20.63
CA TYR A 197 15.42 -4.48 -19.81
C TYR A 197 14.92 -5.07 -18.49
N GLY A 198 13.91 -4.46 -17.88
CA GLY A 198 13.28 -4.93 -16.66
C GLY A 198 11.76 -4.82 -16.72
N ASP A 199 11.11 -5.19 -15.62
CA ASP A 199 9.65 -5.19 -15.52
C ASP A 199 9.16 -4.35 -14.33
N CYS A 200 9.49 -3.06 -14.36
CA CYS A 200 9.09 -2.09 -13.33
C CYS A 200 8.05 -1.08 -13.87
N VAL A 201 7.31 -0.47 -12.95
CA VAL A 201 6.29 0.54 -13.28
C VAL A 201 6.83 1.94 -12.96
N LYS A 202 6.89 2.83 -13.95
CA LYS A 202 7.36 4.22 -13.76
C LYS A 202 6.32 5.09 -13.05
N GLU A 203 5.07 5.03 -13.49
CA GLU A 203 3.96 5.86 -12.97
C GLU A 203 2.78 4.96 -12.57
N GLY A 204 3.01 4.05 -11.63
CA GLY A 204 2.13 2.90 -11.34
C GLY A 204 0.74 3.16 -10.78
N LYS A 205 0.22 4.37 -10.87
CA LYS A 205 -1.15 4.68 -10.45
C LYS A 205 -2.12 4.30 -11.56
N THR A 206 -2.55 3.04 -11.56
CA THR A 206 -3.74 2.61 -12.33
C THR A 206 -5.00 3.20 -11.70
N GLU A 207 -6.08 3.37 -12.47
CA GLU A 207 -7.40 3.80 -11.96
C GLU A 207 -7.94 2.93 -10.83
N ASP A 208 -7.47 1.68 -10.75
CA ASP A 208 -7.91 0.71 -9.75
C ASP A 208 -7.17 0.85 -8.39
N PHE A 209 -6.18 1.74 -8.28
CA PHE A 209 -5.40 1.92 -7.06
C PHE A 209 -6.19 2.70 -6.01
N ILE A 210 -6.48 2.07 -4.86
CA ILE A 210 -7.36 2.65 -3.83
C ILE A 210 -6.69 3.78 -3.02
N TYR A 211 -5.36 3.86 -3.01
CA TYR A 211 -4.60 4.89 -2.27
C TYR A 211 -4.24 6.08 -3.16
N THR A 212 -5.22 6.67 -3.83
CA THR A 212 -5.03 7.69 -4.89
C THR A 212 -4.09 8.86 -4.51
N LYS A 213 -4.14 9.30 -3.25
CA LYS A 213 -3.33 10.41 -2.70
C LYS A 213 -1.87 10.07 -2.46
N LYS A 214 -1.47 8.80 -2.54
CA LYS A 214 -0.13 8.30 -2.18
C LYS A 214 0.60 7.76 -3.40
N ALA A 215 1.93 7.65 -3.30
CA ALA A 215 2.75 7.02 -4.33
C ALA A 215 2.41 5.53 -4.49
N TYR A 216 2.73 4.99 -5.66
CA TYR A 216 2.53 3.57 -5.93
C TYR A 216 3.50 2.73 -5.10
N ASN A 217 2.95 1.72 -4.41
CA ASN A 217 3.71 0.69 -3.72
C ASN A 217 3.09 -0.68 -4.05
N THR A 218 3.91 -1.73 -4.06
CA THR A 218 3.51 -3.12 -4.29
C THR A 218 2.44 -3.59 -3.31
N GLU A 219 2.59 -3.27 -2.02
CA GLU A 219 1.59 -3.62 -0.99
C GLU A 219 0.24 -2.94 -1.26
N GLY A 220 0.26 -1.66 -1.63
CA GLY A 220 -0.94 -0.93 -2.00
C GLY A 220 -1.62 -1.52 -3.24
N CYS A 221 -0.84 -1.99 -4.23
CA CYS A 221 -1.36 -2.65 -5.43
C CYS A 221 -2.07 -3.96 -5.09
N GLN A 222 -1.45 -4.81 -4.27
CA GLN A 222 -2.05 -6.09 -3.87
C GLN A 222 -3.37 -5.89 -3.12
N ARG A 223 -3.40 -4.97 -2.16
CA ARG A 223 -4.63 -4.60 -1.43
C ARG A 223 -5.70 -4.03 -2.36
N SER A 224 -5.32 -3.20 -3.32
CA SER A 224 -6.24 -2.66 -4.34
C SER A 224 -6.86 -3.77 -5.19
N CYS A 225 -6.06 -4.76 -5.61
CA CYS A 225 -6.56 -5.88 -6.40
C CYS A 225 -7.54 -6.76 -5.60
N ILE A 226 -7.20 -7.06 -4.34
CA ILE A 226 -8.08 -7.80 -3.43
C ILE A 226 -9.40 -7.04 -3.25
N GLN A 227 -9.34 -5.74 -2.96
CA GLN A 227 -10.54 -4.93 -2.75
C GLN A 227 -11.42 -4.84 -4.00
N LYS A 228 -10.81 -4.75 -5.19
CA LYS A 228 -11.52 -4.80 -6.48
C LYS A 228 -12.26 -6.13 -6.67
N HIS A 229 -11.62 -7.26 -6.36
CA HIS A 229 -12.23 -8.59 -6.44
C HIS A 229 -13.40 -8.75 -5.46
N LEU A 230 -13.22 -8.32 -4.21
CA LEU A 230 -14.27 -8.36 -3.19
C LEU A 230 -15.46 -7.49 -3.58
N SER A 231 -15.21 -6.27 -4.07
CA SER A 231 -16.26 -5.38 -4.54
C SER A 231 -17.03 -5.96 -5.74
N ALA A 232 -16.38 -6.68 -6.65
CA ALA A 232 -17.01 -7.26 -7.83
C ALA A 232 -17.82 -8.54 -7.50
N THR A 233 -17.30 -9.38 -6.61
CA THR A 233 -17.88 -10.70 -6.29
C THR A 233 -18.91 -10.62 -5.18
N CYS A 234 -18.61 -9.92 -4.07
CA CYS A 234 -19.48 -9.82 -2.90
C CYS A 234 -20.34 -8.55 -2.88
N GLY A 235 -20.08 -7.58 -3.78
CA GLY A 235 -20.80 -6.31 -3.86
C GLY A 235 -20.45 -5.29 -2.78
N CYS A 236 -19.42 -5.54 -1.97
CA CYS A 236 -18.91 -4.64 -0.95
C CYS A 236 -17.43 -4.95 -0.61
N GLY A 237 -16.73 -3.98 -0.03
CA GLY A 237 -15.30 -4.09 0.31
C GLY A 237 -15.01 -4.57 1.74
N ASP A 238 -13.79 -5.05 1.98
CA ASP A 238 -13.30 -5.30 3.33
C ASP A 238 -12.98 -3.96 4.02
N PRO A 239 -13.52 -3.70 5.24
CA PRO A 239 -13.27 -2.48 5.99
C PRO A 239 -11.81 -2.19 6.38
N ARG A 240 -10.92 -3.19 6.34
CA ARG A 240 -9.49 -3.00 6.59
C ARG A 240 -8.82 -2.16 5.51
N PHE A 241 -9.44 -2.06 4.34
CA PHE A 241 -8.96 -1.28 3.21
C PHE A 241 -9.90 -0.11 2.93
N PRO A 242 -9.40 0.98 2.33
CA PRO A 242 -10.27 2.01 1.79
C PRO A 242 -11.31 1.43 0.83
N PRO A 243 -12.51 2.03 0.76
CA PRO A 243 -13.53 1.61 -0.18
C PRO A 243 -13.02 1.74 -1.63
N TYR A 244 -13.42 0.80 -2.48
CA TYR A 244 -13.08 0.83 -3.89
C TYR A 244 -14.07 1.74 -4.64
N ARG A 245 -13.58 2.89 -5.15
CA ARG A 245 -14.40 3.89 -5.86
C ARG A 245 -15.59 4.35 -4.99
N GLU A 246 -16.82 4.27 -5.50
CA GLU A 246 -18.06 4.63 -4.79
C GLU A 246 -18.70 3.45 -4.04
N SER A 247 -18.06 2.28 -4.04
CA SER A 247 -18.56 1.13 -3.26
C SER A 247 -18.47 1.40 -1.77
N LYS A 248 -19.36 0.76 -1.00
CA LYS A 248 -19.31 0.79 0.46
C LYS A 248 -18.65 -0.48 0.99
N ASN A 249 -18.00 -0.34 2.14
CA ASN A 249 -17.51 -1.47 2.91
C ASN A 249 -18.69 -2.31 3.43
N CYS A 250 -18.44 -3.60 3.66
CA CYS A 250 -19.50 -4.51 4.04
C CYS A 250 -20.00 -4.23 5.47
N PRO A 251 -21.32 -4.26 5.70
CA PRO A 251 -21.88 -4.06 7.02
C PRO A 251 -21.59 -5.24 7.95
N VAL A 252 -21.56 -4.96 9.25
CA VAL A 252 -21.35 -5.95 10.32
C VAL A 252 -22.47 -6.97 10.39
N ASP A 253 -23.71 -6.52 10.17
CA ASP A 253 -24.91 -7.27 10.52
C ASP A 253 -25.36 -8.25 9.43
N ASP A 254 -24.69 -8.28 8.27
CA ASP A 254 -25.07 -9.15 7.13
C ASP A 254 -24.22 -10.43 7.12
N PRO A 255 -24.79 -11.59 7.50
CA PRO A 255 -24.04 -12.85 7.57
C PRO A 255 -23.61 -13.37 6.19
N TYR A 256 -24.37 -13.09 5.13
CA TYR A 256 -24.06 -13.58 3.78
C TYR A 256 -22.83 -12.84 3.24
N LYS A 257 -22.78 -11.51 3.40
CA LYS A 257 -21.62 -10.71 3.00
C LYS A 257 -20.38 -11.03 3.82
N ARG A 258 -20.53 -11.28 5.13
CA ARG A 258 -19.41 -11.69 6.01
C ARG A 258 -18.80 -13.01 5.56
N GLU A 259 -19.61 -14.02 5.27
CA GLU A 259 -19.09 -15.30 4.79
C GLU A 259 -18.48 -15.18 3.38
N CYS A 260 -19.06 -14.36 2.50
CA CYS A 260 -18.51 -14.09 1.17
C CYS A 260 -17.11 -13.44 1.25
N ILE A 261 -16.92 -12.38 2.05
CA ILE A 261 -15.59 -11.78 2.20
C ILE A 261 -14.62 -12.81 2.73
N LYS A 262 -15.00 -13.58 3.75
CA LYS A 262 -14.12 -14.56 4.39
C LYS A 262 -13.68 -15.62 3.39
N SER A 263 -14.57 -16.17 2.58
CA SER A 263 -14.22 -17.16 1.55
C SER A 263 -13.38 -16.54 0.44
N GLU A 264 -13.80 -15.40 -0.10
CA GLU A 264 -13.15 -14.74 -1.24
C GLU A 264 -11.80 -14.12 -0.87
N MET A 265 -11.62 -13.65 0.37
CA MET A 265 -10.34 -13.16 0.87
C MET A 265 -9.28 -14.27 0.87
N HIS A 266 -9.64 -15.49 1.30
CA HIS A 266 -8.73 -16.64 1.25
C HIS A 266 -8.37 -17.02 -0.19
N VAL A 267 -9.31 -16.90 -1.13
CA VAL A 267 -9.05 -17.12 -2.55
C VAL A 267 -8.15 -16.02 -3.13
N ALA A 268 -8.46 -14.76 -2.87
CA ALA A 268 -7.73 -13.61 -3.41
C ALA A 268 -6.27 -13.55 -2.92
N THR A 269 -6.02 -13.95 -1.67
CA THR A 269 -4.68 -14.01 -1.09
C THR A 269 -3.86 -15.19 -1.62
N ARG A 270 -4.47 -16.37 -1.78
CA ARG A 270 -3.77 -17.58 -2.23
C ARG A 270 -3.59 -17.66 -3.74
N ASP A 271 -4.60 -17.26 -4.49
CA ASP A 271 -4.70 -17.42 -5.95
C ASP A 271 -4.63 -16.05 -6.68
N SER A 272 -3.89 -15.08 -6.15
CA SER A 272 -3.76 -13.72 -6.71
C SER A 272 -3.40 -13.68 -8.20
N LYS A 273 -2.63 -14.67 -8.70
CA LYS A 273 -2.32 -14.81 -10.13
C LYS A 273 -3.53 -15.16 -10.99
N LYS A 274 -4.46 -15.98 -10.48
CA LYS A 274 -5.71 -16.33 -11.21
C LYS A 274 -6.66 -15.14 -11.31
N LEU A 275 -6.61 -14.23 -10.33
CA LEU A 275 -7.36 -12.97 -10.33
C LEU A 275 -6.81 -11.95 -11.33
N GLY A 276 -5.66 -12.21 -11.97
CA GLY A 276 -5.02 -11.28 -12.89
C GLY A 276 -4.37 -10.08 -12.20
N CYS A 277 -4.04 -10.18 -10.91
CA CYS A 277 -3.32 -9.13 -10.18
C CYS A 277 -1.87 -9.02 -10.69
N SER A 278 -1.59 -8.05 -11.57
CA SER A 278 -0.22 -7.75 -12.03
C SER A 278 0.38 -6.61 -11.22
N CYS A 279 0.87 -6.92 -10.02
CA CYS A 279 1.56 -5.96 -9.16
C CYS A 279 3.07 -6.08 -9.32
N LYS A 280 3.64 -5.16 -10.07
CA LYS A 280 5.07 -5.07 -10.36
C LYS A 280 5.73 -4.07 -9.43
N GLN A 281 7.05 -4.15 -9.26
CA GLN A 281 7.78 -3.20 -8.42
C GLN A 281 7.85 -1.82 -9.09
N PRO A 282 7.82 -0.71 -8.32
CA PRO A 282 8.11 0.61 -8.87
C PRO A 282 9.55 0.69 -9.37
N CYS A 283 9.78 1.47 -10.42
CA CYS A 283 11.12 1.69 -10.95
C CYS A 283 11.99 2.46 -9.97
N ASN A 284 11.44 3.46 -9.29
CA ASN A 284 12.13 4.22 -8.25
C ASN A 284 11.52 3.88 -6.91
N GLN A 285 12.33 3.43 -5.96
CA GLN A 285 11.86 3.03 -4.64
C GLN A 285 12.91 3.32 -3.58
N ASP A 286 12.51 4.04 -2.55
CA ASP A 286 13.32 4.24 -1.35
C ASP A 286 12.86 3.26 -0.27
N VAL A 287 13.77 2.42 0.21
CA VAL A 287 13.51 1.41 1.24
C VAL A 287 14.36 1.70 2.47
N TYR A 288 13.69 1.78 3.62
CA TYR A 288 14.34 1.96 4.92
C TYR A 288 14.55 0.61 5.58
N SER A 289 15.81 0.21 5.72
CA SER A 289 16.17 -0.91 6.59
C SER A 289 16.31 -0.40 8.03
N VAL A 290 15.76 -1.17 8.98
CA VAL A 290 15.67 -0.78 10.39
C VAL A 290 16.33 -1.85 11.27
N SER A 291 17.26 -1.42 12.13
CA SER A 291 17.84 -2.23 13.19
C SER A 291 17.20 -1.85 14.53
N TYR A 292 16.76 -2.85 15.29
CA TYR A 292 16.10 -2.65 16.58
C TYR A 292 17.02 -2.99 17.75
N SER A 293 16.99 -2.13 18.76
CA SER A 293 17.61 -2.37 20.06
C SER A 293 16.74 -1.76 21.16
N ALA A 294 16.79 -2.31 22.38
CA ALA A 294 16.01 -1.79 23.49
C ALA A 294 16.76 -1.83 24.81
N SER A 295 16.48 -0.85 25.66
CA SER A 295 17.01 -0.76 27.03
C SER A 295 15.89 -0.38 28.00
N ARG A 296 16.03 -0.71 29.29
CA ARG A 296 14.98 -0.48 30.28
C ARG A 296 14.80 1.02 30.58
N TRP A 297 13.55 1.47 30.63
CA TRP A 297 13.20 2.86 30.96
C TRP A 297 12.00 2.95 31.92
N PRO A 298 12.00 3.89 32.88
CA PRO A 298 13.12 4.70 33.34
C PRO A 298 14.18 3.86 34.07
N ALA A 299 15.43 4.34 34.05
CA ALA A 299 16.55 3.70 34.75
C ALA A 299 16.43 3.85 36.28
N ILE A 300 16.06 5.05 36.76
CA ILE A 300 16.02 5.41 38.18
C ILE A 300 14.64 5.97 38.54
N ALA A 301 14.20 5.75 39.78
CA ALA A 301 12.92 6.19 40.33
C ALA A 301 12.83 7.70 40.69
N GLY A 302 13.76 8.54 40.20
CA GLY A 302 13.91 9.92 40.70
C GLY A 302 13.06 10.97 39.99
N ASP A 303 12.60 10.67 38.77
CA ASP A 303 11.86 11.64 37.95
C ASP A 303 10.35 11.48 38.15
N LEU A 304 9.77 12.37 38.97
CA LEU A 304 8.32 12.46 39.21
C LEU A 304 7.56 13.21 38.10
N SER A 305 8.25 13.76 37.09
CA SER A 305 7.58 14.49 36.00
C SER A 305 6.63 13.56 35.23
N GLY A 306 5.41 14.01 34.94
CA GLY A 306 4.41 13.21 34.19
C GLY A 306 3.68 12.14 35.00
N CYS A 307 3.92 12.03 36.31
CA CYS A 307 3.14 11.16 37.19
C CYS A 307 1.97 11.91 37.86
N PRO A 308 0.86 11.23 38.19
CA PRO A 308 -0.23 11.83 38.96
C PRO A 308 0.24 12.39 40.32
N LEU A 309 -0.35 13.52 40.73
CA LEU A 309 0.00 14.21 41.97
C LEU A 309 -0.21 13.30 43.20
N GLY A 310 0.78 13.27 44.10
CA GLY A 310 0.71 12.52 45.37
C GLY A 310 1.22 11.07 45.32
N MET A 311 1.75 10.60 44.18
CA MET A 311 2.38 9.27 44.11
C MET A 311 3.80 9.25 44.70
N SER A 312 4.16 8.12 45.32
CA SER A 312 5.54 7.85 45.73
C SER A 312 6.43 7.59 44.50
N ALA A 313 7.73 7.85 44.64
CA ALA A 313 8.73 7.60 43.60
C ALA A 313 8.69 6.16 43.03
N HIS A 314 8.51 5.16 43.90
CA HIS A 314 8.42 3.76 43.48
C HIS A 314 7.14 3.44 42.70
N HIS A 315 5.99 4.00 43.10
CA HIS A 315 4.74 3.81 42.37
C HIS A 315 4.76 4.52 41.01
N CYS A 316 5.31 5.74 40.96
CA CYS A 316 5.51 6.49 39.72
C CYS A 316 6.42 5.73 38.74
N LEU A 317 7.46 5.05 39.23
CA LEU A 317 8.30 4.21 38.38
C LEU A 317 7.54 3.03 37.77
N GLY A 318 6.67 2.37 38.54
CA GLY A 318 5.79 1.30 38.04
C GLY A 318 4.84 1.83 36.97
N TYR A 319 4.17 2.94 37.26
CA TYR A 319 3.28 3.64 36.35
C TYR A 319 3.95 3.99 35.01
N LYS A 320 5.14 4.62 35.04
CA LYS A 320 5.91 4.93 33.82
C LYS A 320 6.33 3.69 33.04
N ARG A 321 6.61 2.58 33.71
CA ARG A 321 7.01 1.32 33.06
C ARG A 321 5.84 0.61 32.40
N GLU A 322 4.67 0.68 33.01
CA GLU A 322 3.46 0.03 32.47
C GLU A 322 2.87 0.84 31.31
N GLN A 323 2.87 2.17 31.42
CA GLN A 323 2.14 3.05 30.51
C GLN A 323 3.02 3.89 29.58
N GLY A 324 4.29 4.14 29.92
CA GLY A 324 5.16 4.97 29.09
C GLY A 324 6.11 4.13 28.22
N SER A 325 6.47 4.66 27.05
CA SER A 325 7.53 4.12 26.20
C SER A 325 8.38 5.26 25.63
N MET A 326 9.68 5.05 25.54
CA MET A 326 10.59 5.98 24.87
C MET A 326 10.95 5.40 23.52
N ILE A 327 10.84 6.20 22.47
CA ILE A 327 11.13 5.79 21.10
C ILE A 327 12.21 6.70 20.55
N GLU A 328 13.24 6.11 19.95
CA GLU A 328 14.34 6.82 19.30
C GLU A 328 14.47 6.30 17.88
N VAL A 329 14.34 7.17 16.88
CA VAL A 329 14.51 6.85 15.46
C VAL A 329 15.63 7.71 14.91
N TYR A 330 16.71 7.09 14.44
CA TYR A 330 17.90 7.82 14.02
C TYR A 330 18.62 7.12 12.88
N PHE A 331 19.36 7.88 12.07
CA PHE A 331 20.23 7.31 11.05
C PHE A 331 21.47 6.70 11.69
N GLU A 332 21.73 5.43 11.39
CA GLU A 332 22.96 4.74 11.84
C GLU A 332 24.21 5.40 11.25
N GLN A 333 24.11 5.78 9.97
CA GLN A 333 25.12 6.47 9.20
C GLN A 333 24.41 7.47 8.27
N LEU A 334 25.02 8.62 7.99
CA LEU A 334 24.48 9.62 7.06
C LEU A 334 24.77 9.30 5.57
N ASN A 335 25.18 8.06 5.27
CA ASN A 335 25.25 7.57 3.91
C ASN A 335 23.95 6.86 3.53
N TYR A 336 23.76 6.68 2.23
CA TYR A 336 22.70 5.85 1.69
C TYR A 336 23.30 4.87 0.68
N GLU A 337 22.66 3.72 0.53
CA GLU A 337 23.04 2.74 -0.49
C GLU A 337 22.22 3.03 -1.74
N SER A 338 22.88 3.23 -2.89
CA SER A 338 22.20 3.42 -4.17
C SER A 338 22.39 2.18 -5.03
N LEU A 339 21.29 1.51 -5.37
CA LEU A 339 21.25 0.35 -6.24
C LEU A 339 20.63 0.78 -7.57
N LEU A 340 21.48 0.99 -8.57
CA LEU A 340 21.09 1.44 -9.90
C LEU A 340 21.26 0.28 -10.88
N GLU A 341 20.18 -0.09 -11.58
CA GLU A 341 20.27 -1.01 -12.71
C GLU A 341 20.68 -0.22 -13.97
N SER A 342 21.73 -0.69 -14.65
CA SER A 342 22.20 -0.15 -15.92
C SER A 342 22.26 -1.26 -16.96
N GLU A 343 22.06 -0.91 -18.24
CA GLU A 343 22.18 -1.88 -19.33
C GLU A 343 23.60 -2.46 -19.37
N ALA A 344 23.72 -3.79 -19.38
CA ALA A 344 25.03 -4.45 -19.40
C ALA A 344 25.73 -4.28 -20.76
N TYR A 345 24.94 -4.08 -21.83
CA TYR A 345 25.44 -4.00 -23.19
C TYR A 345 24.67 -2.94 -23.98
N GLY A 346 25.30 -1.79 -24.17
CA GLY A 346 24.73 -0.69 -24.94
C GLY A 346 24.92 -0.87 -26.44
N TRP A 347 24.18 -0.07 -27.22
CA TRP A 347 24.26 -0.06 -28.68
C TRP A 347 25.67 0.22 -29.23
N SER A 348 26.46 1.05 -28.52
CA SER A 348 27.84 1.34 -28.89
C SER A 348 28.73 0.10 -28.83
N ASN A 349 28.55 -0.73 -27.80
CA ASN A 349 29.34 -1.94 -27.61
C ASN A 349 28.96 -2.98 -28.67
N LEU A 350 27.64 -3.10 -28.96
CA LEU A 350 27.15 -3.96 -30.05
C LEU A 350 27.77 -3.61 -31.40
N LEU A 351 27.81 -2.31 -31.73
CA LEU A 351 28.36 -1.87 -33.01
C LEU A 351 29.89 -2.02 -33.05
N SER A 352 30.56 -1.79 -31.92
CA SER A 352 32.00 -1.99 -31.78
C SER A 352 32.39 -3.45 -31.95
N ASP A 353 31.69 -4.38 -31.31
CA ASP A 353 32.01 -5.81 -31.41
C ASP A 353 31.65 -6.37 -32.78
N PHE A 354 30.51 -5.95 -33.35
CA PHE A 354 30.13 -6.34 -34.71
C PHE A 354 31.14 -5.80 -35.74
N GLY A 355 31.52 -4.53 -35.64
CA GLY A 355 32.54 -3.93 -36.50
C GLY A 355 33.92 -4.57 -36.31
N GLY A 356 34.29 -4.90 -35.08
CA GLY A 356 35.54 -5.60 -34.76
C GLY A 356 35.60 -7.00 -35.37
N GLN A 357 34.52 -7.78 -35.25
CA GLN A 357 34.45 -9.12 -35.84
C GLN A 357 34.43 -9.06 -37.37
N LEU A 358 33.65 -8.17 -37.98
CA LEU A 358 33.64 -8.01 -39.44
C LEU A 358 34.99 -7.53 -40.00
N GLY A 359 35.63 -6.60 -39.30
CA GLY A 359 36.97 -6.11 -39.65
C GLY A 359 38.04 -7.19 -39.52
N LEU A 360 37.98 -8.01 -38.46
CA LEU A 360 38.96 -9.07 -38.22
C LEU A 360 38.82 -10.24 -39.20
N TRP A 361 37.60 -10.72 -39.43
CA TRP A 361 37.36 -11.95 -40.22
C TRP A 361 37.23 -11.69 -41.71
N MET A 362 36.59 -10.59 -42.11
CA MET A 362 36.33 -10.28 -43.52
C MET A 362 37.12 -9.08 -44.04
N GLY A 363 37.88 -8.38 -43.19
CA GLY A 363 38.56 -7.14 -43.59
C GLY A 363 37.60 -6.00 -43.94
N VAL A 364 36.32 -6.13 -43.58
CA VAL A 364 35.28 -5.16 -43.92
C VAL A 364 35.39 -3.99 -42.97
N SER A 365 35.55 -2.79 -43.53
CA SER A 365 35.56 -1.53 -42.80
C SER A 365 34.43 -0.61 -43.29
N VAL A 366 34.17 0.48 -42.56
CA VAL A 366 33.23 1.52 -43.00
C VAL A 366 33.57 2.04 -44.41
N ILE A 367 34.85 2.05 -44.77
CA ILE A 367 35.31 2.46 -46.11
C ILE A 367 34.81 1.48 -47.17
N THR A 368 34.92 0.16 -46.93
CA THR A 368 34.43 -0.86 -47.88
C THR A 368 32.91 -0.80 -48.07
N ILE A 369 32.14 -0.46 -47.03
CA ILE A 369 30.69 -0.24 -47.14
C ILE A 369 30.41 0.99 -48.00
N GLY A 370 31.17 2.07 -47.82
CA GLY A 370 31.08 3.27 -48.64
C GLY A 370 31.34 3.00 -50.13
N GLU A 371 32.34 2.17 -50.44
CA GLU A 371 32.66 1.79 -51.81
C GLU A 371 31.53 1.01 -52.49
N VAL A 372 30.94 0.03 -51.78
CA VAL A 372 29.76 -0.71 -52.27
C VAL A 372 28.56 0.20 -52.48
N ALA A 373 28.34 1.17 -51.57
CA ALA A 373 27.24 2.13 -51.72
C ALA A 373 27.43 3.03 -52.95
N CYS A 374 28.65 3.54 -53.19
CA CYS A 374 28.99 4.29 -54.40
C CYS A 374 28.74 3.46 -55.66
N PHE A 375 29.19 2.21 -55.68
CA PHE A 375 28.98 1.30 -56.80
C PHE A 375 27.50 1.06 -57.09
N ILE A 376 26.69 0.81 -56.04
CA ILE A 376 25.24 0.64 -56.17
C ILE A 376 24.60 1.93 -56.72
N PHE A 377 25.03 3.11 -56.25
CA PHE A 377 24.50 4.39 -56.70
C PHE A 377 24.82 4.64 -58.18
N GLU A 378 26.05 4.37 -58.61
CA GLU A 378 26.45 4.44 -60.02
C GLU A 378 25.68 3.44 -60.88
N MET A 379 25.43 2.23 -60.38
CA MET A 379 24.63 1.22 -61.07
C MET A 379 23.18 1.71 -61.23
N PHE A 380 22.57 2.28 -60.19
CA PHE A 380 21.23 2.87 -60.28
C PHE A 380 21.19 4.02 -61.29
N ILE A 381 22.12 4.97 -61.22
CA ILE A 381 22.23 6.06 -62.21
C ILE A 381 22.36 5.49 -63.63
N SER A 382 23.20 4.48 -63.83
CA SER A 382 23.39 3.83 -65.13
C SER A 382 22.11 3.16 -65.64
N ILE A 383 21.34 2.50 -64.77
CA ILE A 383 20.06 1.87 -65.13
C ILE A 383 18.97 2.92 -65.45
N PHE A 384 18.91 4.01 -64.68
CA PHE A 384 17.94 5.09 -64.93
C PHE A 384 18.31 5.95 -66.15
N SER A 385 19.60 6.13 -66.45
CA SER A 385 20.06 6.79 -67.67
C SER A 385 19.92 5.90 -68.90
N ALA A 386 20.10 4.58 -68.80
CA ALA A 386 19.77 3.64 -69.87
C ALA A 386 18.27 3.67 -70.25
N LYS A 387 17.37 3.95 -69.29
CA LYS A 387 15.94 4.17 -69.58
C LYS A 387 15.61 5.54 -70.20
N ARG A 388 16.52 6.53 -70.11
CA ARG A 388 16.37 7.84 -70.78
C ARG A 388 17.02 7.92 -72.17
N VAL A 389 17.88 6.96 -72.55
CA VAL A 389 18.45 6.91 -73.91
C VAL A 389 17.55 6.10 -74.84
N LYS A 390 16.42 6.69 -75.20
CA LYS A 390 15.71 6.39 -76.45
C LYS A 390 15.13 7.66 -77.05
N ARG A 391 16.02 8.55 -77.57
CA ARG A 391 15.80 9.41 -78.76
C ARG A 391 17.06 10.22 -79.13
N ARG A 392 17.82 9.65 -80.08
CA ARG A 392 18.60 10.25 -81.20
C ARG A 392 19.83 11.16 -80.95
N PRO A 393 20.76 11.24 -81.95
CA PRO A 393 22.20 11.30 -81.73
C PRO A 393 22.83 12.66 -82.04
N ALA A 394 24.03 12.91 -81.49
CA ALA A 394 25.24 13.38 -82.20
C ALA A 394 26.28 13.94 -81.22
N ARG A 395 27.41 13.23 -81.14
CA ARG A 395 28.78 13.65 -80.82
C ARG A 395 29.00 15.10 -80.38
N LYS A 396 29.47 15.29 -79.14
CA LYS A 396 30.59 16.21 -78.81
C LYS A 396 31.41 15.62 -77.67
N SER A 397 32.72 15.60 -77.89
CA SER A 397 33.74 15.35 -76.89
C SER A 397 33.59 16.35 -75.74
N PHE A 398 33.48 15.87 -74.51
CA PHE A 398 33.85 16.65 -73.34
C PHE A 398 34.37 15.71 -72.25
N SER A 399 35.68 15.79 -72.04
CA SER A 399 36.35 15.27 -70.87
C SER A 399 35.76 15.93 -69.62
N SER A 400 35.27 15.13 -68.68
CA SER A 400 35.35 15.49 -67.26
C SER A 400 35.32 14.21 -66.44
N SER A 401 36.46 13.92 -65.83
CA SER A 401 36.62 12.95 -64.78
C SER A 401 35.70 13.31 -63.61
N LEU A 402 34.73 12.46 -63.27
CA LEU A 402 34.30 12.35 -61.89
C LEU A 402 35.20 11.31 -61.22
N ARG A 403 36.36 11.77 -60.73
CA ARG A 403 37.02 11.10 -59.61
C ARG A 403 36.21 11.45 -58.37
N CYS A 404 35.67 10.46 -57.69
CA CYS A 404 35.33 10.62 -56.28
C CYS A 404 36.67 10.58 -55.52
N SER A 405 37.35 11.74 -55.43
CA SER A 405 38.52 11.90 -54.55
C SER A 405 37.99 12.03 -53.13
N THR A 406 38.30 11.05 -52.29
CA THR A 406 38.24 11.21 -50.83
C THR A 406 39.55 11.86 -50.41
N ASP A 407 39.63 13.19 -50.53
CA ASP A 407 40.72 13.96 -49.94
C ASP A 407 40.40 14.20 -48.46
N TYR A 408 41.03 13.43 -47.57
CA TYR A 408 41.11 13.77 -46.15
C TYR A 408 42.26 14.75 -45.94
N ASN A 409 41.91 16.01 -45.63
CA ASN A 409 42.83 16.96 -45.02
C ASN A 409 43.06 16.57 -43.56
N LEU A 410 44.28 16.10 -43.25
CA LEU A 410 44.83 16.05 -41.91
C LEU A 410 45.11 17.50 -41.45
N ASN A 411 44.16 18.10 -40.73
CA ASN A 411 44.45 19.30 -39.96
C ASN A 411 45.15 18.89 -38.66
N LYS A 412 46.44 19.19 -38.60
CA LYS A 412 47.24 19.22 -37.38
C LYS A 412 46.92 20.53 -36.66
N ASP A 413 45.96 20.50 -35.75
CA ASP A 413 45.81 21.54 -34.73
C ASP A 413 46.17 20.94 -33.37
N GLY A 414 47.28 21.42 -32.82
CA GLY A 414 47.76 21.05 -31.50
C GLY A 414 46.81 21.55 -30.43
N PHE A 415 46.43 20.66 -29.51
CA PHE A 415 45.80 21.02 -28.26
C PHE A 415 46.85 21.02 -27.16
N ASN A 416 47.13 22.23 -26.67
CA ASN A 416 47.82 22.47 -25.41
C ASN A 416 47.01 21.87 -24.26
N LEU A 417 47.70 21.13 -23.39
CA LEU A 417 47.28 20.82 -22.04
C LEU A 417 47.72 21.99 -21.16
N ASP A 418 46.77 22.73 -20.60
CA ASP A 418 46.93 23.50 -19.37
C ASP A 418 45.59 23.50 -18.60
N ASN A 419 45.69 23.05 -17.34
CA ASN A 419 44.73 23.03 -16.22
C ASN A 419 43.49 22.14 -16.28
#